data_AF-A0A345HWZ3-F1
#
_entry.id   AF-A0A345HWZ3-F1
#
_cell.length_a   1.000
_cell.length_b   1.000
_cell.length_c   1.000
_cell.angle_alpha   90.00
_cell.angle_beta   90.00
_cell.angle_gamma   90.00
#
_symmetry.space_group_name_H-M   'P 1'
#
loop_
_entity.id
_entity.type
_entity.pdbx_description
1 polymer ?
#
loop_
_entity_poly.entity_id
_entity_poly.type
_entity_poly.pdbx_seq_one_letter_code
_entity_poly.pdbx_strand_id
1 'polypeptide(L)'
;MSEQDREPPERPVQRPAQPPQPPQPPKPPPAPQKPTRPARPARPSAVLDEAHLGDIQGAFGRIPRDRVETARPGLKARLLTLLAIVGPGIIVMVGDNDAGGVATYAQAGQNHGYSLLWVLLLLIPVLIVNQEMVVRLGAVTGVGHARLIIERFGRFWGWFSVGDLFLLNFLTLVTEFIGISLAAGYLGVSRYVVVPVAALVLIGVAASGSFRRWERAMFVFIAASLLLVPLTLMSHPQWGRAAHDFVVPGIQGGASGEAVLLIIAMVGTTVAPWQLFFQQSNVIDKRITPRFIGYERADTVIGSLVVVAGGAALIMIADYAARGTGAHGHFTDAAGVAEALGRHDPVLGVLFAVVLLDASIIGAAAVTLATSYAFGDVFNLRHSLHRRFREARKFYASYSLLVLVAAAIVLIPGAPLGLITEGVQALAGLLLPSASVFLLLLCNDPEVLGPWVNRRRLNALAALIIAVLLMLSGMLMVTTLFPAVDVTALTLWFSIALAGCLTAAAALRIARRRAPPRPVPVLPRAEKLAWRMPPLALLRPVRWSPGTRLGMTALRAYLILGALLLLVKVIRLGGA
;
A
#
# COMPACT_ATOMS: atom_id res chain seq x y z
N MET A 1 -87.52 -13.12 -22.36
CA MET A 1 -88.41 -12.07 -22.89
C MET A 1 -87.53 -10.90 -23.24
N SER A 2 -87.41 -10.38 -24.47
CA SER A 2 -87.86 -10.74 -25.83
C SER A 2 -86.95 -9.89 -26.75
N GLU A 3 -86.34 -10.43 -27.81
CA GLU A 3 -86.72 -10.19 -29.24
C GLU A 3 -87.80 -9.11 -29.41
N GLN A 4 -87.61 -8.00 -30.10
CA GLN A 4 -87.45 -7.73 -31.54
C GLN A 4 -87.33 -6.18 -31.63
N ASP A 5 -86.62 -5.56 -32.56
CA ASP A 5 -87.15 -5.25 -33.89
C ASP A 5 -86.06 -4.67 -34.81
N ARG A 6 -86.22 -4.96 -36.11
CA ARG A 6 -85.38 -4.52 -37.24
C ARG A 6 -85.93 -3.22 -37.84
N GLU A 7 -85.05 -2.36 -38.35
CA GLU A 7 -85.32 -1.47 -39.50
C GLU A 7 -83.98 -0.93 -40.13
N PRO A 8 -83.96 -0.35 -41.35
CA PRO A 8 -83.20 -0.83 -42.53
C PRO A 8 -81.96 0.02 -42.89
N PRO A 9 -81.16 -0.31 -43.94
CA PRO A 9 -79.84 0.30 -44.13
C PRO A 9 -79.91 1.61 -44.91
N GLU A 10 -79.41 2.71 -44.32
CA GLU A 10 -79.21 3.98 -45.00
C GLU A 10 -77.89 4.02 -45.78
N ARG A 11 -77.97 4.54 -47.01
CA ARG A 11 -76.89 4.66 -48.00
C ARG A 11 -75.79 5.63 -47.55
N PRO A 12 -74.53 5.44 -47.99
CA PRO A 12 -73.43 6.32 -47.60
C PRO A 12 -73.53 7.67 -48.32
N VAL A 13 -73.59 8.76 -47.53
CA VAL A 13 -73.48 10.14 -47.98
C VAL A 13 -72.05 10.42 -48.44
N GLN A 14 -71.88 10.68 -49.74
CA GLN A 14 -70.63 11.15 -50.35
C GLN A 14 -70.25 12.52 -49.78
N ARG A 15 -69.06 12.65 -49.18
CA ARG A 15 -68.43 13.94 -48.89
C ARG A 15 -67.69 14.47 -50.14
N PRO A 16 -67.72 15.78 -50.42
CA PRO A 16 -67.06 16.34 -51.59
C PRO A 16 -65.53 16.26 -51.49
N ALA A 17 -64.88 16.00 -52.62
CA ALA A 17 -63.43 15.92 -52.77
C ALA A 17 -62.74 17.26 -52.45
N GLN A 18 -61.68 17.21 -51.63
CA GLN A 18 -60.78 18.34 -51.41
C GLN A 18 -59.96 18.62 -52.68
N PRO A 19 -59.75 19.91 -53.04
CA PRO A 19 -58.90 20.27 -54.17
C PRO A 19 -57.41 19.93 -53.90
N PRO A 20 -56.62 19.62 -54.94
CA PRO A 20 -55.24 19.18 -54.80
C PRO A 20 -54.34 20.28 -54.21
N GLN A 21 -53.54 19.92 -53.21
CA GLN A 21 -52.51 20.80 -52.64
C GLN A 21 -51.41 21.10 -53.70
N PRO A 22 -50.91 22.34 -53.77
CA PRO A 22 -49.79 22.67 -54.66
C PRO A 22 -48.50 21.94 -54.21
N PRO A 23 -47.59 21.63 -55.15
CA PRO A 23 -46.39 20.85 -54.87
C PRO A 23 -45.47 21.57 -53.88
N GLN A 24 -45.08 20.86 -52.81
CA GLN A 24 -44.09 21.35 -51.86
C GLN A 24 -42.72 21.51 -52.56
N PRO A 25 -41.96 22.59 -52.28
CA PRO A 25 -40.62 22.76 -52.82
C PRO A 25 -39.68 21.65 -52.30
N PRO A 26 -38.68 21.23 -53.10
CA PRO A 26 -37.77 20.15 -52.73
C PRO A 26 -37.02 20.50 -51.44
N LYS A 27 -36.98 19.55 -50.50
CA LYS A 27 -36.21 19.68 -49.26
C LYS A 27 -34.74 20.00 -49.59
N PRO A 28 -34.11 20.96 -48.90
CA PRO A 28 -32.69 21.23 -49.10
C PRO A 28 -31.88 19.97 -48.75
N PRO A 29 -30.76 19.72 -49.46
CA PRO A 29 -29.92 18.55 -49.19
C PRO A 29 -29.47 18.55 -47.73
N PRO A 30 -29.34 17.37 -47.10
CA PRO A 30 -28.86 17.27 -45.73
C PRO A 30 -27.51 17.98 -45.63
N ALA A 31 -27.40 18.90 -44.65
CA ALA A 31 -26.15 19.59 -44.38
C ALA A 31 -25.01 18.57 -44.26
N PRO A 32 -23.82 18.84 -44.84
CA PRO A 32 -22.72 17.90 -44.80
C PRO A 32 -22.46 17.53 -43.35
N GLN A 33 -22.60 16.24 -43.04
CA GLN A 33 -22.22 15.69 -41.74
C GLN A 33 -20.80 16.17 -41.47
N LYS A 34 -20.63 16.96 -40.38
CA LYS A 34 -19.30 17.33 -39.90
C LYS A 34 -18.47 16.05 -39.89
N PRO A 35 -17.30 16.00 -40.55
CA PRO A 35 -16.51 14.79 -40.59
C PRO A 35 -16.32 14.32 -39.15
N THR A 36 -16.86 13.15 -38.83
CA THR A 36 -16.50 12.42 -37.62
C THR A 36 -15.00 12.41 -37.60
N ARG A 37 -14.40 13.16 -36.67
CA ARG A 37 -12.95 13.19 -36.49
C ARG A 37 -12.48 11.74 -36.56
N PRO A 38 -11.54 11.37 -37.45
CA PRO A 38 -11.03 10.02 -37.47
C PRO A 38 -10.59 9.71 -36.04
N ALA A 39 -11.10 8.61 -35.48
CA ALA A 39 -10.69 8.14 -34.17
C ALA A 39 -9.16 8.08 -34.22
N ARG A 40 -8.49 8.98 -33.46
CA ARG A 40 -7.03 8.99 -33.40
C ARG A 40 -6.61 7.55 -33.12
N PRO A 41 -5.73 6.94 -33.95
CA PRO A 41 -5.26 5.60 -33.67
C PRO A 41 -4.77 5.58 -32.22
N ALA A 42 -5.27 4.63 -31.43
CA ALA A 42 -4.90 4.52 -30.03
C ALA A 42 -3.38 4.48 -29.98
N ARG A 43 -2.76 5.51 -29.38
CA ARG A 43 -1.29 5.55 -29.26
C ARG A 43 -0.86 4.25 -28.58
N PRO A 44 0.13 3.53 -29.12
CA PRO A 44 0.70 2.37 -28.44
C PRO A 44 1.02 2.74 -27.00
N SER A 45 0.51 1.97 -26.04
CA SER A 45 0.69 2.23 -24.61
C SER A 45 1.72 1.28 -24.02
N ALA A 46 2.37 1.66 -22.92
CA ALA A 46 3.30 0.78 -22.22
C ALA A 46 2.67 -0.44 -21.52
N VAL A 47 1.35 -0.58 -21.52
CA VAL A 47 0.65 -1.73 -20.93
C VAL A 47 1.08 -3.01 -21.66
N LEU A 48 1.61 -3.95 -20.88
CA LEU A 48 2.26 -5.16 -21.41
C LEU A 48 1.30 -6.32 -21.66
N ASP A 49 0.16 -6.36 -20.97
CA ASP A 49 -0.85 -7.42 -21.09
C ASP A 49 -2.21 -6.86 -21.52
N GLU A 50 -2.83 -7.51 -22.51
CA GLU A 50 -4.18 -7.17 -22.95
C GLU A 50 -5.22 -7.37 -21.84
N ALA A 51 -4.93 -8.24 -20.86
CA ALA A 51 -5.75 -8.43 -19.66
C ALA A 51 -5.84 -7.16 -18.78
N HIS A 52 -4.95 -6.18 -18.94
CA HIS A 52 -5.01 -4.89 -18.25
C HIS A 52 -5.76 -3.81 -19.06
N LEU A 53 -6.33 -4.17 -20.20
CA LEU A 53 -7.19 -3.32 -21.00
C LEU A 53 -8.67 -3.64 -20.76
N GLY A 54 -9.51 -2.62 -20.66
CA GLY A 54 -10.96 -2.76 -20.55
C GLY A 54 -11.54 -2.03 -19.34
N ASP A 55 -12.70 -2.50 -18.88
CA ASP A 55 -13.46 -1.88 -17.80
C ASP A 55 -12.77 -2.03 -16.45
N ILE A 56 -12.97 -1.03 -15.58
CA ILE A 56 -12.60 -1.13 -14.16
C ILE A 56 -13.58 -2.08 -13.50
N GLN A 57 -13.06 -3.10 -12.84
CA GLN A 57 -13.84 -4.05 -12.06
C GLN A 57 -13.35 -4.04 -10.63
N GLY A 58 -14.15 -3.48 -9.72
CA GLY A 58 -13.89 -3.52 -8.28
C GLY A 58 -14.85 -4.44 -7.54
N ALA A 59 -14.59 -4.58 -6.24
CA ALA A 59 -15.43 -5.32 -5.31
C ALA A 59 -16.90 -4.84 -5.35
N PHE A 60 -17.10 -3.52 -5.30
CA PHE A 60 -18.42 -2.88 -5.17
C PHE A 60 -18.99 -2.29 -6.47
N GLY A 61 -18.35 -2.47 -7.62
CA GLY A 61 -18.88 -1.90 -8.86
C GLY A 61 -18.06 -2.19 -10.11
N ARG A 62 -18.57 -1.70 -11.24
CA ARG A 62 -17.90 -1.72 -12.55
C ARG A 62 -18.01 -0.35 -13.22
N ILE A 63 -16.94 0.11 -13.85
CA ILE A 63 -16.93 1.34 -14.64
C ILE A 63 -16.51 1.00 -16.08
N PRO A 64 -17.40 1.20 -17.07
CA PRO A 64 -17.08 1.00 -18.48
C PRO A 64 -15.93 1.91 -18.94
N ARG A 65 -15.02 1.39 -19.77
CA ARG A 65 -13.85 2.13 -20.29
C ARG A 65 -14.25 3.39 -21.08
N ASP A 66 -15.35 3.28 -21.81
CA ASP A 66 -15.94 4.29 -22.70
C ASP A 66 -16.88 5.25 -21.97
N ARG A 67 -17.09 5.08 -20.66
CA ARG A 67 -17.93 5.98 -19.86
C ARG A 67 -17.48 7.42 -20.01
N VAL A 68 -18.33 8.22 -20.64
CA VAL A 68 -18.17 9.67 -20.77
C VAL A 68 -18.47 10.29 -19.41
N GLU A 69 -17.45 10.85 -18.75
CA GLU A 69 -17.67 11.63 -17.54
C GLU A 69 -18.40 12.93 -17.89
N THR A 70 -19.61 13.09 -17.34
CA THR A 70 -20.33 14.37 -17.37
C THR A 70 -19.47 15.44 -16.70
N ALA A 71 -19.44 16.66 -17.25
CA ALA A 71 -18.61 17.76 -16.73
C ALA A 71 -18.86 18.09 -15.23
N ARG A 72 -20.04 17.76 -14.70
CA ARG A 72 -20.42 17.90 -13.29
C ARG A 72 -21.23 16.68 -12.83
N PRO A 73 -20.58 15.58 -12.40
CA PRO A 73 -21.32 14.43 -11.90
C PRO A 73 -21.95 14.78 -10.54
N GLY A 74 -23.22 14.41 -10.36
CA GLY A 74 -23.91 14.53 -9.07
C GLY A 74 -23.26 13.67 -7.98
N LEU A 75 -23.57 13.95 -6.70
CA LEU A 75 -22.95 13.29 -5.55
C LEU A 75 -23.09 11.76 -5.59
N LYS A 76 -24.28 11.26 -5.95
CA LYS A 76 -24.52 9.82 -6.13
C LYS A 76 -23.59 9.18 -7.16
N ALA A 77 -23.37 9.83 -8.30
CA ALA A 77 -22.47 9.32 -9.35
C ALA A 77 -21.01 9.32 -8.90
N ARG A 78 -20.57 10.33 -8.14
CA ARG A 78 -19.23 10.39 -7.54
C ARG A 78 -19.04 9.29 -6.52
N LEU A 79 -20.02 9.06 -5.64
CA LEU A 79 -19.96 8.02 -4.63
C LEU A 79 -19.91 6.61 -5.25
N LEU A 80 -20.76 6.33 -6.24
CA LEU A 80 -20.72 5.05 -6.96
C LEU A 80 -19.39 4.84 -7.69
N THR A 81 -18.80 5.90 -8.22
CA THR A 81 -17.48 5.86 -8.87
C THR A 81 -16.38 5.58 -7.84
N LEU A 82 -16.44 6.25 -6.68
CA LEU A 82 -15.53 5.99 -5.57
C LEU A 82 -15.64 4.54 -5.09
N LEU A 83 -16.85 4.02 -4.84
CA LEU A 83 -17.06 2.63 -4.41
C LEU A 83 -16.51 1.60 -5.41
N ALA A 84 -16.59 1.88 -6.71
CA ALA A 84 -16.01 1.00 -7.72
C ALA A 84 -14.47 1.05 -7.76
N ILE A 85 -13.85 2.15 -7.32
CA ILE A 85 -12.40 2.38 -7.34
C ILE A 85 -11.73 1.99 -6.02
N VAL A 86 -12.38 2.25 -4.88
CA VAL A 86 -11.93 1.90 -3.53
C VAL A 86 -11.53 0.43 -3.46
N GLY A 87 -10.36 0.17 -2.92
CA GLY A 87 -9.77 -1.16 -2.85
C GLY A 87 -8.26 -1.09 -2.65
N PRO A 88 -7.48 -0.64 -3.66
CA PRO A 88 -6.03 -0.73 -3.58
C PRO A 88 -5.45 0.04 -2.37
N GLY A 89 -5.94 1.25 -2.10
CA GLY A 89 -5.52 2.08 -0.98
C GLY A 89 -5.96 1.54 0.38
N ILE A 90 -7.23 1.20 0.56
CA ILE A 90 -7.68 0.68 1.86
C ILE A 90 -7.11 -0.70 2.17
N ILE A 91 -6.99 -1.60 1.19
CA ILE A 91 -6.46 -2.95 1.37
C ILE A 91 -4.97 -2.91 1.73
N VAL A 92 -4.17 -2.08 1.06
CA VAL A 92 -2.73 -1.99 1.37
C VAL A 92 -2.47 -1.39 2.76
N MET A 93 -3.35 -0.48 3.21
CA MET A 93 -3.19 0.20 4.50
C MET A 93 -3.66 -0.68 5.64
N VAL A 94 -4.83 -1.31 5.52
CA VAL A 94 -5.31 -2.23 6.57
C VAL A 94 -4.41 -3.46 6.66
N GLY A 95 -3.92 -3.96 5.52
CA GLY A 95 -2.96 -5.07 5.50
C GLY A 95 -1.57 -4.71 6.01
N ASP A 96 -1.32 -3.46 6.39
CA ASP A 96 -0.08 -3.02 7.04
C ASP A 96 -0.14 -3.16 8.56
N ASN A 97 -1.36 -3.17 9.12
CA ASN A 97 -1.60 -3.63 10.50
C ASN A 97 -1.62 -5.16 10.54
N ASP A 98 -0.62 -5.79 9.93
CA ASP A 98 -0.41 -7.24 9.87
C ASP A 98 0.08 -7.78 11.23
N ALA A 99 0.46 -9.06 11.31
CA ALA A 99 0.95 -9.64 12.56
C ALA A 99 2.14 -8.87 13.15
N GLY A 100 3.02 -8.37 12.27
CA GLY A 100 4.17 -7.55 12.61
C GLY A 100 3.78 -6.20 13.19
N GLY A 101 2.81 -5.53 12.55
CA GLY A 101 2.24 -4.28 13.03
C GLY A 101 1.57 -4.43 14.39
N VAL A 102 0.72 -5.45 14.55
CA VAL A 102 0.05 -5.75 15.83
C VAL A 102 1.07 -5.96 16.95
N ALA A 103 2.11 -6.77 16.73
CA ALA A 103 3.14 -7.00 17.72
C ALA A 103 3.90 -5.71 18.07
N THR A 104 4.28 -4.91 17.07
CA THR A 104 5.08 -3.68 17.25
C THR A 104 4.31 -2.59 17.99
N TYR A 105 3.05 -2.35 17.62
CA TYR A 105 2.20 -1.40 18.31
C TYR A 105 1.84 -1.88 19.73
N ALA A 106 1.66 -3.19 19.91
CA ALA A 106 1.44 -3.74 21.23
C ALA A 106 2.69 -3.61 22.13
N GLN A 107 3.89 -3.83 21.59
CA GLN A 107 5.15 -3.56 22.29
C GLN A 107 5.27 -2.08 22.68
N ALA A 108 4.94 -1.16 21.77
CA ALA A 108 4.94 0.28 22.06
C ALA A 108 3.98 0.65 23.20
N GLY A 109 2.76 0.12 23.19
CA GLY A 109 1.79 0.33 24.29
C GLY A 109 2.22 -0.31 25.61
N GLN A 110 2.66 -1.55 25.59
CA GLN A 110 3.05 -2.28 26.80
C GLN A 110 4.31 -1.70 27.45
N ASN A 111 5.32 -1.33 26.67
CA ASN A 111 6.60 -0.87 27.20
C ASN A 111 6.65 0.64 27.46
N HIS A 112 6.00 1.45 26.63
CA HIS A 112 6.12 2.91 26.67
C HIS A 112 4.79 3.65 26.88
N GLY A 113 3.71 2.90 27.14
CA GLY A 113 2.37 3.45 27.25
C GLY A 113 2.00 4.27 26.01
N TYR A 114 1.46 5.46 26.23
CA TYR A 114 1.01 6.34 25.15
C TYR A 114 2.12 7.20 24.54
N SER A 115 3.32 7.19 25.14
CA SER A 115 4.37 8.17 24.81
C SER A 115 4.84 8.12 23.35
N LEU A 116 4.65 7.01 22.64
CA LEU A 116 5.04 6.85 21.22
C LEU A 116 3.90 7.13 20.22
N LEU A 117 2.71 7.55 20.67
CA LEU A 117 1.56 7.83 19.80
C LEU A 117 1.85 8.91 18.73
N TRP A 118 2.64 9.94 19.06
CA TRP A 118 3.05 10.99 18.12
C TRP A 118 3.80 10.46 16.90
N VAL A 119 4.46 9.31 17.00
CA VAL A 119 5.14 8.68 15.85
C VAL A 119 4.12 8.36 14.76
N LEU A 120 2.94 7.86 15.13
CA LEU A 120 1.87 7.54 14.20
C LEU A 120 1.32 8.78 13.48
N LEU A 121 1.22 9.92 14.18
CA LEU A 121 0.83 11.19 13.57
C LEU A 121 1.81 11.61 12.47
N LEU A 122 3.11 11.43 12.68
CA LEU A 122 4.14 11.73 11.67
C LEU A 122 4.10 10.77 10.49
N LEU A 123 3.56 9.57 10.64
CA LEU A 123 3.44 8.59 9.57
C LEU A 123 2.30 8.89 8.59
N ILE A 124 1.28 9.66 8.99
CA ILE A 124 0.19 10.07 8.08
C ILE A 124 0.72 10.77 6.81
N PRO A 125 1.52 11.86 6.89
CA PRO A 125 2.04 12.48 5.68
C PRO A 125 3.03 11.58 4.93
N VAL A 126 3.77 10.70 5.61
CA VAL A 126 4.68 9.72 4.98
C VAL A 126 3.89 8.76 4.09
N LEU A 127 2.85 8.14 4.65
CA LEU A 127 1.92 7.26 3.97
C LEU A 127 1.29 7.95 2.75
N ILE A 128 0.63 9.09 2.96
CA ILE A 128 -0.11 9.77 1.89
C ILE A 128 0.83 10.15 0.73
N VAL A 129 2.04 10.65 1.02
CA VAL A 129 2.99 11.08 -0.02
C VAL A 129 3.55 9.89 -0.79
N ASN A 130 4.02 8.85 -0.08
CA ASN A 130 4.59 7.67 -0.73
C ASN A 130 3.53 6.96 -1.58
N GLN A 131 2.34 6.78 -1.03
CA GLN A 131 1.31 5.98 -1.64
C GLN A 131 0.61 6.74 -2.78
N GLU A 132 0.51 8.07 -2.71
CA GLU A 132 0.12 8.87 -3.88
C GLU A 132 1.11 8.75 -5.04
N MET A 133 2.42 8.72 -4.76
CA MET A 133 3.44 8.50 -5.78
C MET A 133 3.29 7.12 -6.43
N VAL A 134 3.03 6.08 -5.62
CA VAL A 134 2.76 4.71 -6.08
C VAL A 134 1.53 4.63 -6.97
N VAL A 135 0.40 5.19 -6.51
CA VAL A 135 -0.86 5.27 -7.27
C VAL A 135 -0.64 5.94 -8.62
N ARG A 136 0.06 7.07 -8.62
CA ARG A 136 0.32 7.82 -9.84
C ARG A 136 1.23 7.05 -10.78
N LEU A 137 2.26 6.38 -10.25
CA LEU A 137 3.14 5.54 -11.05
C LEU A 137 2.34 4.43 -11.74
N GLY A 138 1.58 3.64 -10.98
CA GLY A 138 0.76 2.54 -11.54
C GLY A 138 -0.27 3.00 -12.56
N ALA A 139 -1.05 4.03 -12.25
CA ALA A 139 -2.12 4.51 -13.13
C ALA A 139 -1.60 5.11 -14.45
N VAL A 140 -0.38 5.66 -14.44
CA VAL A 140 0.23 6.33 -15.59
C VAL A 140 1.04 5.38 -16.46
N THR A 141 1.80 4.48 -15.86
CA THR A 141 2.69 3.57 -16.58
C THR A 141 1.98 2.30 -17.04
N GLY A 142 1.08 1.76 -16.23
CA GLY A 142 0.51 0.42 -16.48
C GLY A 142 1.55 -0.70 -16.39
N VAL A 143 2.71 -0.45 -15.79
CA VAL A 143 3.84 -1.39 -15.65
C VAL A 143 4.22 -1.46 -14.18
N GLY A 144 4.51 -2.66 -13.69
CA GLY A 144 4.88 -2.90 -12.30
C GLY A 144 6.23 -2.30 -11.90
N HIS A 145 6.42 -2.11 -10.59
CA HIS A 145 7.52 -1.32 -10.03
C HIS A 145 8.89 -1.92 -10.35
N ALA A 146 9.04 -3.23 -10.12
CA ALA A 146 10.31 -3.94 -10.34
C ALA A 146 10.75 -3.84 -11.80
N ARG A 147 9.80 -3.97 -12.73
CA ARG A 147 10.11 -3.88 -14.16
C ARG A 147 10.56 -2.48 -14.56
N LEU A 148 9.92 -1.43 -14.03
CA LEU A 148 10.37 -0.06 -14.26
C LEU A 148 11.80 0.18 -13.76
N ILE A 149 12.17 -0.38 -12.61
CA ILE A 149 13.55 -0.27 -12.09
C ILE A 149 14.54 -0.97 -13.04
N ILE A 150 14.23 -2.18 -13.50
CA ILE A 150 15.08 -2.93 -14.45
C ILE A 150 15.29 -2.12 -15.73
N GLU A 151 14.21 -1.59 -16.32
CA GLU A 151 14.25 -0.90 -17.61
C GLU A 151 14.88 0.49 -17.53
N ARG A 152 14.70 1.21 -16.41
CA ARG A 152 15.24 2.57 -16.24
C ARG A 152 16.66 2.57 -15.67
N PHE A 153 16.93 1.77 -14.66
CA PHE A 153 18.18 1.82 -13.89
C PHE A 153 19.12 0.65 -14.19
N GLY A 154 18.66 -0.35 -14.95
CA GLY A 154 19.45 -1.50 -15.36
C GLY A 154 19.25 -2.73 -14.46
N ARG A 155 19.74 -3.87 -14.97
CA ARG A 155 19.50 -5.20 -14.37
C ARG A 155 20.00 -5.30 -12.93
N PHE A 156 21.15 -4.71 -12.61
CA PHE A 156 21.71 -4.77 -11.26
C PHE A 156 20.75 -4.19 -10.21
N TRP A 157 20.26 -2.96 -10.42
CA TRP A 157 19.35 -2.31 -9.49
C TRP A 157 17.97 -2.96 -9.46
N GLY A 158 17.53 -3.50 -10.60
CA GLY A 158 16.31 -4.31 -10.66
C GLY A 158 16.38 -5.57 -9.80
N TRP A 159 17.42 -6.38 -9.98
CA TRP A 159 17.64 -7.59 -9.17
C TRP A 159 17.88 -7.26 -7.70
N PHE A 160 18.54 -6.15 -7.42
CA PHE A 160 18.73 -5.66 -6.05
C PHE A 160 17.38 -5.36 -5.39
N SER A 161 16.55 -4.51 -6.00
CA SER A 161 15.24 -4.13 -5.44
C SER A 161 14.29 -5.32 -5.30
N VAL A 162 14.39 -6.30 -6.21
CA VAL A 162 13.54 -7.48 -6.21
C VAL A 162 14.02 -8.50 -5.17
N GLY A 163 15.33 -8.71 -5.05
CA GLY A 163 15.91 -9.57 -4.02
C GLY A 163 15.57 -9.06 -2.61
N ASP A 164 15.64 -7.74 -2.43
CA ASP A 164 15.25 -7.08 -1.18
C ASP A 164 13.78 -7.34 -0.82
N LEU A 165 12.88 -7.12 -1.80
CA LEU A 165 11.47 -7.42 -1.63
C LEU A 165 11.20 -8.90 -1.35
N PHE A 166 11.84 -9.82 -2.05
CA PHE A 166 11.62 -11.26 -1.83
C PHE A 166 12.08 -11.68 -0.43
N LEU A 167 13.25 -11.20 0.01
CA LEU A 167 13.76 -11.49 1.34
C LEU A 167 12.80 -10.93 2.41
N LEU A 168 12.42 -9.66 2.29
CA LEU A 168 11.53 -9.05 3.26
C LEU A 168 10.16 -9.71 3.27
N ASN A 169 9.54 -9.94 2.11
CA ASN A 169 8.25 -10.61 2.02
C ASN A 169 8.27 -12.03 2.59
N PHE A 170 9.37 -12.77 2.39
CA PHE A 170 9.54 -14.08 3.01
C PHE A 170 9.56 -13.98 4.53
N LEU A 171 10.34 -13.04 5.05
CA LEU A 171 10.43 -12.80 6.49
C LEU A 171 9.12 -12.27 7.08
N THR A 172 8.41 -11.38 6.39
CA THR A 172 7.07 -10.96 6.77
C THR A 172 6.11 -12.14 6.76
N LEU A 173 6.18 -13.03 5.76
CA LEU A 173 5.34 -14.24 5.78
C LEU A 173 5.63 -15.14 7.01
N VAL A 174 6.88 -15.19 7.48
CA VAL A 174 7.20 -15.84 8.76
C VAL A 174 6.49 -15.12 9.91
N THR A 175 6.49 -13.79 9.97
CA THR A 175 5.77 -13.04 11.01
C THR A 175 4.27 -13.26 10.98
N GLU A 176 3.68 -13.40 9.78
CA GLU A 176 2.26 -13.74 9.65
C GLU A 176 1.95 -15.13 10.22
N PHE A 177 2.79 -16.13 9.94
CA PHE A 177 2.61 -17.46 10.55
C PHE A 177 2.85 -17.44 12.06
N ILE A 178 3.75 -16.58 12.56
CA ILE A 178 3.92 -16.36 13.99
C ILE A 178 2.61 -15.84 14.58
N GLY A 179 2.01 -14.79 14.01
CA GLY A 179 0.74 -14.23 14.47
C GLY A 179 -0.39 -15.25 14.48
N ILE A 180 -0.52 -16.08 13.42
CA ILE A 180 -1.48 -17.19 13.37
C ILE A 180 -1.24 -18.17 14.50
N SER A 181 0.02 -18.55 14.75
CA SER A 181 0.38 -19.52 15.80
C SER A 181 0.09 -19.00 17.21
N LEU A 182 0.38 -17.72 17.46
CA LEU A 182 0.17 -17.05 18.75
C LEU A 182 -1.32 -16.87 19.04
N ALA A 183 -2.08 -16.36 18.07
CA ALA A 183 -3.53 -16.19 18.19
C ALA A 183 -4.25 -17.53 18.42
N ALA A 184 -3.93 -18.54 17.62
CA ALA A 184 -4.52 -19.86 17.74
C ALA A 184 -4.11 -20.57 19.04
N GLY A 185 -2.86 -20.40 19.47
CA GLY A 185 -2.37 -20.92 20.75
C GLY A 185 -3.15 -20.37 21.94
N TYR A 186 -3.43 -19.06 21.94
CA TYR A 186 -4.30 -18.44 22.95
C TYR A 186 -5.72 -19.04 22.95
N LEU A 187 -6.26 -19.35 21.77
CA LEU A 187 -7.57 -20.00 21.61
C LEU A 187 -7.57 -21.51 21.91
N GLY A 188 -6.43 -22.07 22.34
CA GLY A 188 -6.30 -23.48 22.70
C GLY A 188 -6.06 -24.43 21.51
N VAL A 189 -5.73 -23.90 20.33
CA VAL A 189 -5.44 -24.69 19.13
C VAL A 189 -3.93 -24.82 18.93
N SER A 190 -3.45 -26.04 18.75
CA SER A 190 -2.03 -26.32 18.58
C SER A 190 -1.45 -25.70 17.29
N ARG A 191 -0.28 -25.06 17.41
CA ARG A 191 0.47 -24.52 16.27
C ARG A 191 0.76 -25.56 15.18
N TYR A 192 0.96 -26.82 15.56
CA TYR A 192 1.24 -27.93 14.64
C TYR A 192 0.04 -28.30 13.76
N VAL A 193 -1.17 -27.83 14.10
CA VAL A 193 -2.38 -28.01 13.29
C VAL A 193 -2.68 -26.75 12.49
N VAL A 194 -2.74 -25.60 13.17
CA VAL A 194 -3.21 -24.35 12.54
C VAL A 194 -2.25 -23.82 11.48
N VAL A 195 -0.93 -23.93 11.68
CA VAL A 195 0.08 -23.38 10.75
C VAL A 195 0.07 -24.14 9.42
N PRO A 196 0.11 -25.49 9.37
CA PRO A 196 -0.07 -26.23 8.13
C PRO A 196 -1.41 -25.97 7.45
N VAL A 197 -2.51 -25.88 8.20
CA VAL A 197 -3.83 -25.58 7.64
C VAL A 197 -3.85 -24.20 6.99
N ALA A 198 -3.32 -23.18 7.68
CA ALA A 198 -3.20 -21.83 7.14
C ALA A 198 -2.34 -21.78 5.87
N ALA A 199 -1.22 -22.50 5.84
CA ALA A 199 -0.36 -22.62 4.66
C ALA A 199 -1.12 -23.21 3.46
N LEU A 200 -1.88 -24.29 3.68
CA LEU A 200 -2.71 -24.90 2.63
C LEU A 200 -3.83 -23.96 2.14
N VAL A 201 -4.47 -23.23 3.06
CA VAL A 201 -5.50 -22.24 2.72
C VAL A 201 -4.91 -21.12 1.87
N LEU A 202 -3.76 -20.55 2.26
CA LEU A 202 -3.09 -19.50 1.49
C LEU A 202 -2.72 -19.97 0.08
N ILE A 203 -2.17 -21.19 -0.04
CA ILE A 203 -1.87 -21.81 -1.35
C ILE A 203 -3.13 -22.00 -2.18
N GLY A 204 -4.22 -22.48 -1.57
CA GLY A 204 -5.51 -22.66 -2.23
C GLY A 204 -6.13 -21.34 -2.73
N VAL A 205 -6.08 -20.29 -1.91
CA VAL A 205 -6.58 -18.95 -2.26
C VAL A 205 -5.77 -18.37 -3.42
N ALA A 206 -4.43 -18.47 -3.38
CA ALA A 206 -3.57 -18.02 -4.46
C ALA A 206 -3.82 -18.78 -5.79
N ALA A 207 -4.15 -20.07 -5.71
CA ALA A 207 -4.46 -20.89 -6.88
C ALA A 207 -5.85 -20.61 -7.49
N SER A 208 -6.77 -20.00 -6.72
CA SER A 208 -8.17 -19.79 -7.14
C SER A 208 -8.35 -18.82 -8.31
N GLY A 209 -7.35 -17.95 -8.55
CA GLY A 209 -7.15 -17.28 -9.83
C GLY A 209 -8.13 -16.16 -10.19
N SER A 210 -8.72 -15.46 -9.22
CA SER A 210 -9.62 -14.33 -9.53
C SER A 210 -9.40 -13.16 -8.58
N PHE A 211 -8.88 -12.07 -9.16
CA PHE A 211 -8.65 -10.81 -8.46
C PHE A 211 -9.91 -10.29 -7.75
N ARG A 212 -11.08 -10.34 -8.41
CA ARG A 212 -12.33 -9.84 -7.82
C ARG A 212 -12.80 -10.65 -6.62
N ARG A 213 -12.60 -11.98 -6.63
CA ARG A 213 -12.93 -12.83 -5.47
C ARG A 213 -11.96 -12.56 -4.32
N TRP A 214 -10.69 -12.41 -4.64
CA TRP A 214 -9.65 -12.04 -3.68
C TRP A 214 -9.93 -10.68 -3.04
N GLU A 215 -10.21 -9.64 -3.83
CA GLU A 215 -10.53 -8.28 -3.34
C GLU A 215 -11.77 -8.29 -2.43
N ARG A 216 -12.82 -9.04 -2.78
CA ARG A 216 -14.01 -9.19 -1.92
C ARG A 216 -13.71 -9.92 -0.62
N ALA A 217 -12.87 -10.95 -0.65
CA ALA A 217 -12.44 -11.64 0.57
C ALA A 217 -11.66 -10.69 1.49
N MET A 218 -10.77 -9.85 0.94
CA MET A 218 -10.08 -8.82 1.73
C MET A 218 -11.05 -7.86 2.41
N PHE A 219 -12.13 -7.43 1.75
CA PHE A 219 -13.13 -6.59 2.41
C PHE A 219 -13.89 -7.27 3.56
N VAL A 220 -14.01 -8.60 3.54
CA VAL A 220 -14.57 -9.35 4.70
C VAL A 220 -13.61 -9.29 5.88
N PHE A 221 -12.32 -9.51 5.65
CA PHE A 221 -11.31 -9.41 6.70
C PHE A 221 -11.15 -7.96 7.19
N ILE A 222 -11.14 -6.95 6.30
CA ILE A 222 -11.16 -5.53 6.71
C ILE A 222 -12.38 -5.22 7.61
N ALA A 223 -13.53 -5.81 7.31
CA ALA A 223 -14.71 -5.66 8.18
C ALA A 223 -14.52 -6.37 9.53
N ALA A 224 -13.84 -7.52 9.57
CA ALA A 224 -13.47 -8.19 10.81
C ALA A 224 -12.45 -7.39 11.62
N SER A 225 -11.51 -6.69 10.98
CA SER A 225 -10.56 -5.78 11.65
C SER A 225 -11.26 -4.65 12.42
N LEU A 226 -12.53 -4.34 12.09
CA LEU A 226 -13.34 -3.40 12.87
C LEU A 226 -13.64 -3.89 14.29
N LEU A 227 -13.39 -5.16 14.63
CA LEU A 227 -13.39 -5.67 16.02
C LEU A 227 -12.41 -4.93 16.93
N LEU A 228 -11.41 -4.26 16.36
CA LEU A 228 -10.54 -3.37 17.09
C LEU A 228 -11.29 -2.20 17.75
N VAL A 229 -12.41 -1.75 17.16
CA VAL A 229 -13.23 -0.65 17.71
C VAL A 229 -13.87 -1.02 19.04
N PRO A 230 -14.72 -2.08 19.14
CA PRO A 230 -15.28 -2.48 20.43
C PRO A 230 -14.19 -2.90 21.42
N LEU A 231 -13.12 -3.60 20.96
CA LEU A 231 -11.99 -3.95 21.83
C LEU A 231 -11.37 -2.70 22.47
N THR A 232 -11.08 -1.67 21.68
CA THR A 232 -10.54 -0.40 22.19
C THR A 232 -11.48 0.28 23.17
N LEU A 233 -12.79 0.31 22.88
CA LEU A 233 -13.77 0.94 23.77
C LEU A 233 -13.88 0.20 25.11
N MET A 234 -13.82 -1.13 25.08
CA MET A 234 -13.85 -1.97 26.28
C MET A 234 -12.55 -1.91 27.09
N SER A 235 -11.41 -1.59 26.46
CA SER A 235 -10.12 -1.36 27.14
C SER A 235 -10.02 -0.01 27.87
N HIS A 236 -11.13 0.73 28.04
CA HIS A 236 -11.20 1.99 28.80
C HIS A 236 -9.98 2.94 28.63
N PRO A 237 -9.66 3.36 27.40
CA PRO A 237 -8.49 4.17 27.11
C PRO A 237 -8.59 5.55 27.77
N GLN A 238 -7.44 6.08 28.18
CA GLN A 238 -7.35 7.43 28.75
C GLN A 238 -7.30 8.47 27.63
N TRP A 239 -8.46 8.79 27.04
CA TRP A 239 -8.57 9.66 25.85
C TRP A 239 -7.83 11.00 25.96
N GLY A 240 -7.87 11.64 27.14
CA GLY A 240 -7.16 12.91 27.37
C GLY A 240 -5.63 12.76 27.24
N ARG A 241 -5.07 11.70 27.82
CA ARG A 241 -3.64 11.38 27.70
C ARG A 241 -3.29 10.94 26.29
N ALA A 242 -4.14 10.12 25.66
CA ALA A 242 -3.93 9.69 24.28
C ALA A 242 -3.88 10.89 23.31
N ALA A 243 -4.80 11.85 23.46
CA ALA A 243 -4.81 13.06 22.64
C ALA A 243 -3.57 13.94 22.87
N HIS A 244 -3.11 14.05 24.12
CA HIS A 244 -1.87 14.76 24.44
C HIS A 244 -0.65 14.08 23.81
N ASP A 245 -0.44 12.78 24.08
CA ASP A 245 0.76 12.05 23.64
C ASP A 245 0.75 11.74 22.13
N PHE A 246 -0.40 11.88 21.46
CA PHE A 246 -0.50 11.82 20.00
C PHE A 246 0.04 13.09 19.31
N VAL A 247 0.10 14.22 20.00
CA VAL A 247 0.57 15.50 19.43
C VAL A 247 1.88 15.97 20.06
N VAL A 248 2.11 15.64 21.33
CA VAL A 248 3.30 16.04 22.09
C VAL A 248 4.33 14.91 22.07
N PRO A 249 5.50 15.11 21.44
CA PRO A 249 6.54 14.09 21.40
C PRO A 249 7.08 13.76 22.79
N GLY A 250 7.15 12.48 23.10
CA GLY A 250 7.75 11.94 24.33
C GLY A 250 8.30 10.53 24.11
N ILE A 251 9.18 10.09 25.00
CA ILE A 251 9.62 8.69 25.09
C ILE A 251 9.70 8.36 26.57
N GLN A 252 8.71 7.63 27.09
CA GLN A 252 8.74 7.16 28.48
C GLN A 252 9.92 6.22 28.68
N GLY A 253 10.75 6.48 29.70
CA GLY A 253 12.02 5.77 29.92
C GLY A 253 13.24 6.40 29.20
N GLY A 254 13.04 7.50 28.47
CA GLY A 254 14.11 8.21 27.75
C GLY A 254 14.44 7.58 26.40
N ALA A 255 15.24 8.28 25.59
CA ALA A 255 15.69 7.78 24.29
C ALA A 255 16.74 6.69 24.49
N SER A 256 16.31 5.43 24.67
CA SER A 256 17.19 4.27 24.70
C SER A 256 17.38 3.67 23.30
N GLY A 257 18.38 2.80 23.12
CA GLY A 257 18.58 2.08 21.86
C GLY A 257 17.38 1.21 21.48
N GLU A 258 16.69 0.65 22.47
CA GLU A 258 15.46 -0.14 22.30
C GLU A 258 14.29 0.74 21.85
N ALA A 259 14.11 1.91 22.46
CA ALA A 259 13.07 2.86 22.05
C ALA A 259 13.28 3.34 20.61
N VAL A 260 14.53 3.59 20.19
CA VAL A 260 14.85 3.94 18.80
C VAL A 260 14.59 2.78 17.85
N LEU A 261 14.98 1.56 18.22
CA LEU A 261 14.70 0.36 17.42
C LEU A 261 13.18 0.18 17.25
N LEU A 262 12.41 0.37 18.32
CA LEU A 262 10.96 0.29 18.29
C LEU A 262 10.32 1.38 17.43
N ILE A 263 10.80 2.63 17.50
CA ILE A 263 10.34 3.70 16.60
C ILE A 263 10.62 3.33 15.14
N ILE A 264 11.77 2.72 14.85
CA ILE A 264 12.12 2.29 13.49
C ILE A 264 11.27 1.09 13.06
N ALA A 265 10.99 0.15 13.96
CA ALA A 265 10.05 -0.94 13.72
C ALA A 265 8.64 -0.41 13.43
N MET A 266 8.15 0.59 14.20
CA MET A 266 6.87 1.27 13.96
C MET A 266 6.85 1.94 12.58
N VAL A 267 7.93 2.63 12.19
CA VAL A 267 8.05 3.23 10.86
C VAL A 267 8.09 2.17 9.76
N GLY A 268 8.82 1.07 9.98
CA GLY A 268 9.01 -0.02 9.05
C GLY A 268 7.75 -0.83 8.77
N THR A 269 6.98 -1.12 9.82
CA THR A 269 5.70 -1.83 9.70
C THR A 269 4.62 -0.94 9.08
N THR A 270 4.62 0.38 9.34
CA THR A 270 3.60 1.30 8.79
C THR A 270 3.90 1.77 7.36
N VAL A 271 5.11 1.54 6.87
CA VAL A 271 5.49 1.90 5.50
C VAL A 271 6.36 0.78 4.97
N ALA A 272 5.78 -0.40 4.81
CA ALA A 272 6.54 -1.56 4.38
C ALA A 272 6.88 -1.46 2.88
N PRO A 273 8.11 -1.83 2.46
CA PRO A 273 8.51 -1.84 1.05
C PRO A 273 7.53 -2.59 0.13
N TRP A 274 6.94 -3.68 0.61
CA TRP A 274 6.00 -4.50 -0.16
C TRP A 274 4.73 -3.76 -0.58
N GLN A 275 4.28 -2.80 0.24
CA GLN A 275 3.10 -2.00 -0.06
C GLN A 275 3.25 -1.22 -1.37
N LEU A 276 4.46 -0.72 -1.65
CA LEU A 276 4.73 0.07 -2.86
C LEU A 276 4.52 -0.78 -4.12
N PHE A 277 4.96 -2.05 -4.10
CA PHE A 277 4.77 -2.98 -5.21
C PHE A 277 3.33 -3.45 -5.29
N PHE A 278 2.73 -3.76 -4.15
CA PHE A 278 1.38 -4.27 -4.04
C PHE A 278 0.34 -3.25 -4.52
N GLN A 279 0.35 -2.03 -3.99
CA GLN A 279 -0.66 -1.03 -4.36
C GLN A 279 -0.50 -0.63 -5.83
N GLN A 280 0.74 -0.46 -6.32
CA GLN A 280 0.99 -0.17 -7.73
C GLN A 280 0.35 -1.23 -8.63
N SER A 281 0.59 -2.50 -8.31
CA SER A 281 0.11 -3.62 -9.11
C SER A 281 -1.41 -3.78 -9.01
N ASN A 282 -2.02 -3.53 -7.84
CA ASN A 282 -3.47 -3.49 -7.69
C ASN A 282 -4.11 -2.38 -8.52
N VAL A 283 -3.50 -1.18 -8.55
CA VAL A 283 -3.97 -0.05 -9.38
C VAL A 283 -3.94 -0.44 -10.87
N ILE A 284 -2.93 -1.20 -11.30
CA ILE A 284 -2.79 -1.70 -12.67
C ILE A 284 -3.82 -2.81 -12.95
N ASP A 285 -3.95 -3.81 -12.08
CA ASP A 285 -4.89 -4.93 -12.20
C ASP A 285 -6.35 -4.45 -12.23
N LYS A 286 -6.67 -3.43 -11.43
CA LYS A 286 -7.98 -2.76 -11.41
C LYS A 286 -8.18 -1.81 -12.59
N ARG A 287 -7.16 -1.63 -13.42
CA ARG A 287 -7.15 -0.81 -14.65
C ARG A 287 -7.45 0.66 -14.38
N ILE A 288 -7.01 1.15 -13.22
CA ILE A 288 -7.18 2.56 -12.84
C ILE A 288 -6.33 3.41 -13.78
N THR A 289 -6.94 4.50 -14.25
CA THR A 289 -6.31 5.41 -15.20
C THR A 289 -6.10 6.78 -14.56
N PRO A 290 -5.25 7.67 -15.12
CA PRO A 290 -4.99 9.01 -14.60
C PRO A 290 -6.24 9.88 -14.46
N ARG A 291 -7.30 9.55 -15.19
CA ARG A 291 -8.63 10.19 -15.03
C ARG A 291 -9.21 9.96 -13.62
N PHE A 292 -8.90 8.83 -13.01
CA PHE A 292 -9.45 8.37 -11.72
C PHE A 292 -8.48 8.51 -10.53
N ILE A 293 -7.25 9.01 -10.74
CA ILE A 293 -6.27 9.21 -9.65
C ILE A 293 -6.86 10.00 -8.47
N GLY A 294 -7.78 10.94 -8.72
CA GLY A 294 -8.43 11.70 -7.65
C GLY A 294 -9.22 10.83 -6.67
N TYR A 295 -9.93 9.81 -7.15
CA TYR A 295 -10.66 8.86 -6.30
C TYR A 295 -9.71 7.91 -5.59
N GLU A 296 -8.68 7.45 -6.28
CA GLU A 296 -7.67 6.55 -5.70
C GLU A 296 -6.82 7.24 -4.62
N ARG A 297 -6.57 8.55 -4.76
CA ARG A 297 -5.99 9.36 -3.68
C ARG A 297 -6.90 9.44 -2.47
N ALA A 298 -8.21 9.56 -2.66
CA ALA A 298 -9.15 9.55 -1.54
C ALA A 298 -9.15 8.18 -0.84
N ASP A 299 -9.12 7.08 -1.60
CA ASP A 299 -8.98 5.71 -1.07
C ASP A 299 -7.69 5.57 -0.24
N THR A 300 -6.57 6.05 -0.78
CA THR A 300 -5.28 6.06 -0.08
C THR A 300 -5.32 6.87 1.22
N VAL A 301 -5.89 8.09 1.19
CA VAL A 301 -5.99 8.94 2.39
C VAL A 301 -6.88 8.29 3.45
N ILE A 302 -8.03 7.74 3.05
CA ILE A 302 -8.91 7.02 3.97
C ILE A 302 -8.17 5.84 4.60
N GLY A 303 -7.51 5.02 3.78
CA GLY A 303 -6.70 3.92 4.26
C GLY A 303 -5.61 4.36 5.23
N SER A 304 -4.87 5.43 4.91
CA SER A 304 -3.81 5.97 5.79
C SER A 304 -4.34 6.45 7.14
N LEU A 305 -5.55 6.98 7.20
CA LEU A 305 -6.17 7.35 8.47
C LEU A 305 -6.64 6.12 9.25
N VAL A 306 -7.18 5.10 8.57
CA VAL A 306 -7.63 3.85 9.18
C VAL A 306 -6.46 3.08 9.79
N VAL A 307 -5.35 2.92 9.06
CA VAL A 307 -4.17 2.20 9.57
C VAL A 307 -3.58 2.88 10.80
N VAL A 308 -3.43 4.21 10.77
CA VAL A 308 -2.92 5.00 11.90
C VAL A 308 -3.86 4.95 13.11
N ALA A 309 -5.17 5.04 12.88
CA ALA A 309 -6.16 4.87 13.95
C ALA A 309 -6.08 3.45 14.55
N GLY A 310 -5.86 2.43 13.71
CA GLY A 310 -5.67 1.06 14.15
C GLY A 310 -4.41 0.86 14.98
N GLY A 311 -3.27 1.40 14.54
CA GLY A 311 -2.04 1.37 15.33
C GLY A 311 -2.17 2.10 16.67
N ALA A 312 -2.86 3.25 16.69
CA ALA A 312 -3.12 3.98 17.93
C ALA A 312 -4.02 3.20 18.88
N ALA A 313 -5.05 2.53 18.35
CA ALA A 313 -5.91 1.64 19.10
C ALA A 313 -5.13 0.47 19.72
N LEU A 314 -4.25 -0.17 18.96
CA LEU A 314 -3.40 -1.27 19.45
C LEU A 314 -2.46 -0.82 20.58
N ILE A 315 -1.84 0.37 20.46
CA ILE A 315 -1.04 0.98 21.53
C ILE A 315 -1.92 1.19 22.78
N MET A 316 -3.13 1.73 22.61
CA MET A 316 -4.05 1.97 23.72
C MET A 316 -4.51 0.68 24.42
N ILE A 317 -4.81 -0.36 23.65
CA ILE A 317 -5.21 -1.68 24.15
C ILE A 317 -4.06 -2.34 24.92
N ALA A 318 -2.84 -2.31 24.38
CA ALA A 318 -1.69 -2.96 25.01
C ALA A 318 -1.23 -2.25 26.29
N ASP A 319 -1.31 -0.92 26.34
CA ASP A 319 -1.10 -0.18 27.59
C ASP A 319 -2.16 -0.55 28.64
N TYR A 320 -3.44 -0.69 28.27
CA TYR A 320 -4.47 -1.19 29.18
C TYR A 320 -4.14 -2.61 29.68
N ALA A 321 -3.73 -3.52 28.79
CA ALA A 321 -3.31 -4.87 29.16
C ALA A 321 -2.17 -4.89 30.20
N ALA A 322 -1.25 -3.93 30.11
CA ALA A 322 -0.10 -3.82 31.01
C ALA A 322 -0.44 -3.21 32.38
N ARG A 323 -1.53 -2.44 32.49
CA ARG A 323 -1.91 -1.73 33.72
C ARG A 323 -2.41 -2.72 34.78
N GLY A 324 -1.72 -2.75 35.92
CA GLY A 324 -2.15 -3.58 37.06
C GLY A 324 -1.86 -5.08 36.89
N THR A 325 -1.19 -5.49 35.82
CA THR A 325 -0.78 -6.89 35.57
C THR A 325 0.71 -7.14 35.79
N GLY A 326 1.50 -6.08 36.04
CA GLY A 326 2.96 -6.15 36.16
C GLY A 326 3.68 -6.36 34.83
N ALA A 327 2.96 -6.37 33.71
CA ALA A 327 3.53 -6.64 32.38
C ALA A 327 4.20 -5.40 31.73
N HIS A 328 4.10 -4.22 32.35
CA HIS A 328 4.67 -2.99 31.83
C HIS A 328 6.19 -3.10 31.64
N GLY A 329 6.69 -2.78 30.45
CA GLY A 329 8.13 -2.88 30.12
C GLY A 329 8.63 -4.31 29.86
N HIS A 330 7.77 -5.32 29.99
CA HIS A 330 8.12 -6.74 29.86
C HIS A 330 7.41 -7.40 28.66
N PHE A 331 7.33 -6.70 27.54
CA PHE A 331 6.79 -7.27 26.30
C PHE A 331 7.60 -8.49 25.85
N THR A 332 6.91 -9.59 25.57
CA THR A 332 7.49 -10.81 25.00
C THR A 332 7.05 -10.99 23.55
N ASP A 333 5.73 -11.09 23.35
CA ASP A 333 5.07 -11.22 22.06
C ASP A 333 3.59 -10.83 22.18
N ALA A 334 2.86 -10.93 21.05
CA ALA A 334 1.45 -10.60 21.01
C ALA A 334 0.55 -11.56 21.81
N ALA A 335 0.96 -12.81 22.06
CA ALA A 335 0.18 -13.72 22.91
C ALA A 335 0.24 -13.27 24.38
N GLY A 336 1.39 -12.78 24.85
CA GLY A 336 1.53 -12.21 26.19
C GLY A 336 0.57 -11.05 26.45
N VAL A 337 0.29 -10.24 25.43
CA VAL A 337 -0.71 -9.15 25.48
C VAL A 337 -2.13 -9.72 25.59
N ALA A 338 -2.46 -10.76 24.80
CA ALA A 338 -3.74 -11.44 24.89
C ALA A 338 -3.98 -12.08 26.26
N GLU A 339 -2.95 -12.69 26.86
CA GLU A 339 -2.98 -13.22 28.22
C GLU A 339 -3.21 -12.14 29.27
N ALA A 340 -2.49 -11.03 29.17
CA ALA A 340 -2.66 -9.90 30.08
C ALA A 340 -4.07 -9.29 29.99
N LEU A 341 -4.63 -9.15 28.77
CA LEU A 341 -6.03 -8.77 28.57
C LEU A 341 -7.00 -9.78 29.17
N GLY A 342 -6.74 -11.09 28.98
CA GLY A 342 -7.54 -12.17 29.52
C GLY A 342 -7.61 -12.20 31.06
N ARG A 343 -6.58 -11.68 31.75
CA ARG A 343 -6.59 -11.49 33.21
C ARG A 343 -7.53 -10.38 33.66
N HIS A 344 -7.77 -9.37 32.82
CA HIS A 344 -8.80 -8.36 33.07
C HIS A 344 -10.20 -8.88 32.73
N ASP A 345 -10.35 -9.44 31.54
CA ASP A 345 -11.59 -10.05 31.05
C ASP A 345 -11.25 -11.06 29.95
N PRO A 346 -11.64 -12.35 30.07
CA PRO A 346 -11.43 -13.35 29.03
C PRO A 346 -11.92 -12.94 27.63
N VAL A 347 -12.98 -12.13 27.54
CA VAL A 347 -13.51 -11.64 26.27
C VAL A 347 -12.50 -10.73 25.56
N LEU A 348 -11.77 -9.88 26.30
CA LEU A 348 -10.77 -8.97 25.71
C LEU A 348 -9.61 -9.74 25.10
N GLY A 349 -9.12 -10.77 25.80
CA GLY A 349 -8.05 -11.61 25.28
C GLY A 349 -8.47 -12.40 24.04
N VAL A 350 -9.70 -12.94 24.01
CA VAL A 350 -10.26 -13.61 22.82
C VAL A 350 -10.41 -12.64 21.65
N LEU A 351 -10.95 -11.43 21.89
CA LEU A 351 -11.07 -10.41 20.85
C LEU A 351 -9.71 -10.01 20.27
N PHE A 352 -8.70 -9.81 21.13
CA PHE A 352 -7.34 -9.50 20.68
C PHE A 352 -6.74 -10.64 19.86
N ALA A 353 -6.91 -11.91 20.30
CA ALA A 353 -6.45 -13.06 19.53
C ALA A 353 -7.14 -13.16 18.15
N VAL A 354 -8.44 -12.87 18.07
CA VAL A 354 -9.16 -12.83 16.79
C VAL A 354 -8.65 -11.70 15.89
N VAL A 355 -8.40 -10.51 16.44
CA VAL A 355 -7.80 -9.39 15.70
C VAL A 355 -6.40 -9.74 15.19
N LEU A 356 -5.56 -10.36 16.01
CA LEU A 356 -4.23 -10.83 15.61
C LEU A 356 -4.31 -11.88 14.50
N LEU A 357 -5.26 -12.83 14.60
CA LEU A 357 -5.47 -13.84 13.56
C LEU A 357 -5.93 -13.22 12.24
N ASP A 358 -6.88 -12.28 12.30
CA ASP A 358 -7.39 -11.53 11.14
C ASP A 358 -6.27 -10.74 10.45
N ALA A 359 -5.52 -9.95 11.23
CA ALA A 359 -4.35 -9.21 10.78
C ALA A 359 -3.35 -10.12 10.06
N SER A 360 -3.07 -11.29 10.65
CA SER A 360 -2.12 -12.25 10.09
C SER A 360 -2.56 -12.80 8.73
N ILE A 361 -3.85 -13.05 8.55
CA ILE A 361 -4.41 -13.57 7.30
C ILE A 361 -4.40 -12.50 6.21
N ILE A 362 -4.76 -11.25 6.54
CA ILE A 362 -4.71 -10.12 5.60
C ILE A 362 -3.27 -9.89 5.15
N GLY A 363 -2.32 -9.79 6.10
CA GLY A 363 -0.90 -9.61 5.83
C GLY A 363 -0.36 -10.72 4.93
N ALA A 364 -0.62 -11.99 5.27
CA ALA A 364 -0.14 -13.12 4.48
C ALA A 364 -0.70 -13.11 3.06
N ALA A 365 -1.97 -12.76 2.88
CA ALA A 365 -2.61 -12.66 1.58
C ALA A 365 -2.03 -11.49 0.74
N ALA A 366 -1.82 -10.33 1.35
CA ALA A 366 -1.30 -9.13 0.69
C ALA A 366 0.18 -9.30 0.29
N VAL A 367 1.02 -9.78 1.21
CA VAL A 367 2.45 -10.03 0.99
C VAL A 367 2.67 -11.13 -0.05
N THR A 368 1.87 -12.20 0.01
CA THR A 368 1.83 -13.24 -1.03
C THR A 368 1.57 -12.63 -2.40
N LEU A 369 0.56 -11.76 -2.50
CA LEU A 369 0.17 -11.19 -3.77
C LEU A 369 1.23 -10.19 -4.28
N ALA A 370 1.81 -9.38 -3.39
CA ALA A 370 2.95 -8.51 -3.69
C ALA A 370 4.12 -9.28 -4.31
N THR A 371 4.46 -10.43 -3.70
CA THR A 371 5.50 -11.36 -4.16
C THR A 371 5.19 -11.91 -5.55
N SER A 372 3.92 -12.24 -5.79
CA SER A 372 3.43 -12.74 -7.08
C SER A 372 3.62 -11.72 -8.19
N TYR A 373 3.26 -10.46 -7.92
CA TYR A 373 3.43 -9.36 -8.86
C TYR A 373 4.90 -9.10 -9.19
N ALA A 374 5.75 -9.03 -8.16
CA ALA A 374 7.18 -8.80 -8.34
C ALA A 374 7.85 -9.93 -9.14
N PHE A 375 7.48 -11.19 -8.89
CA PHE A 375 7.98 -12.33 -9.66
C PHE A 375 7.60 -12.21 -11.14
N GLY A 376 6.33 -11.92 -11.43
CA GLY A 376 5.89 -11.68 -12.80
C GLY A 376 6.70 -10.58 -13.49
N ASP A 377 6.95 -9.48 -12.77
CA ASP A 377 7.53 -8.25 -13.34
C ASP A 377 8.95 -8.52 -13.86
N VAL A 378 9.71 -9.30 -13.10
CA VAL A 378 11.11 -9.61 -13.38
C VAL A 378 11.27 -10.69 -14.43
N PHE A 379 10.49 -11.77 -14.35
CA PHE A 379 10.67 -12.92 -15.22
C PHE A 379 9.95 -12.78 -16.57
N ASN A 380 9.31 -11.63 -16.83
CA ASN A 380 8.53 -11.38 -18.05
C ASN A 380 7.48 -12.48 -18.29
N LEU A 381 7.05 -13.14 -17.21
CA LEU A 381 6.03 -14.17 -17.24
C LEU A 381 4.70 -13.44 -17.27
N ARG A 382 3.94 -13.66 -18.34
CA ARG A 382 2.67 -12.96 -18.60
C ARG A 382 1.80 -12.99 -17.35
N HIS A 383 1.39 -11.81 -16.94
CA HIS A 383 0.98 -11.48 -15.57
C HIS A 383 -0.47 -11.87 -15.25
N SER A 384 -0.75 -11.76 -13.94
CA SER A 384 -2.07 -11.68 -13.30
C SER A 384 -2.53 -12.95 -12.57
N LEU A 385 -3.11 -12.73 -11.38
CA LEU A 385 -4.00 -13.65 -10.67
C LEU A 385 -5.06 -14.27 -11.59
N HIS A 386 -5.36 -13.71 -12.76
CA HIS A 386 -6.35 -14.25 -13.69
C HIS A 386 -5.94 -15.55 -14.39
N ARG A 387 -4.69 -16.02 -14.27
CA ARG A 387 -4.23 -17.24 -14.95
C ARG A 387 -4.41 -18.48 -14.07
N ARG A 388 -4.87 -19.56 -14.71
CA ARG A 388 -5.07 -20.87 -14.05
C ARG A 388 -3.72 -21.51 -13.70
N PHE A 389 -3.68 -22.28 -12.61
CA PHE A 389 -2.54 -23.05 -12.09
C PHE A 389 -1.67 -23.75 -13.16
N ARG A 390 -2.29 -24.21 -14.25
CA ARG A 390 -1.63 -24.92 -15.36
C ARG A 390 -0.61 -24.08 -16.15
N GLU A 391 -0.76 -22.75 -16.19
CA GLU A 391 0.06 -21.85 -17.03
C GLU A 391 1.32 -21.30 -16.31
N ALA A 392 1.36 -21.36 -14.97
CA ALA A 392 2.41 -20.75 -14.15
C ALA A 392 3.00 -21.70 -13.11
N ARG A 393 3.27 -22.96 -13.48
CA ARG A 393 3.73 -24.02 -12.55
C ARG A 393 4.96 -23.64 -11.74
N LYS A 394 5.95 -22.98 -12.35
CA LYS A 394 7.19 -22.56 -11.67
C LYS A 394 6.92 -21.53 -10.58
N PHE A 395 6.02 -20.59 -10.84
CA PHE A 395 5.61 -19.56 -9.88
C PHE A 395 4.86 -20.17 -8.69
N TYR A 396 3.84 -21.01 -8.95
CA TYR A 396 3.10 -21.66 -7.87
C TYR A 396 3.97 -22.63 -7.07
N ALA A 397 4.95 -23.29 -7.68
CA ALA A 397 5.92 -24.13 -6.98
C ALA A 397 6.86 -23.32 -6.08
N SER A 398 7.46 -22.23 -6.60
CA SER A 398 8.33 -21.36 -5.79
C SER A 398 7.55 -20.68 -4.66
N TYR A 399 6.32 -20.27 -4.93
CA TYR A 399 5.43 -19.70 -3.93
C TYR A 399 5.07 -20.72 -2.84
N SER A 400 4.63 -21.92 -3.22
CA SER A 400 4.30 -22.97 -2.25
C SER A 400 5.51 -23.35 -1.40
N LEU A 401 6.70 -23.43 -2.00
CA LEU A 401 7.94 -23.66 -1.26
C LEU A 401 8.20 -22.53 -0.25
N LEU A 402 8.06 -21.27 -0.64
CA LEU A 402 8.26 -20.12 0.24
C LEU A 402 7.29 -20.17 1.44
N VAL A 403 6.01 -20.44 1.19
CA VAL A 403 4.98 -20.61 2.22
C VAL A 403 5.33 -21.76 3.17
N LEU A 404 5.73 -22.93 2.63
CA LEU A 404 6.06 -24.10 3.43
C LEU A 404 7.32 -23.88 4.29
N VAL A 405 8.33 -23.21 3.76
CA VAL A 405 9.55 -22.87 4.51
C VAL A 405 9.24 -21.87 5.61
N ALA A 406 8.44 -20.83 5.32
CA ALA A 406 8.03 -19.85 6.33
C ALA A 406 7.23 -20.53 7.46
N ALA A 407 6.28 -21.39 7.11
CA ALA A 407 5.52 -22.19 8.07
C ALA A 407 6.42 -23.11 8.90
N ALA A 408 7.41 -23.76 8.28
CA ALA A 408 8.34 -24.65 8.97
C ALA A 408 9.20 -23.93 10.03
N ILE A 409 9.63 -22.69 9.76
CA ILE A 409 10.40 -21.88 10.72
C ILE A 409 9.60 -21.66 12.02
N VAL A 410 8.30 -21.39 11.91
CA VAL A 410 7.42 -21.16 13.07
C VAL A 410 7.18 -22.42 13.90
N LEU A 411 7.30 -23.60 13.27
CA LEU A 411 7.12 -24.88 13.94
C LEU A 411 8.38 -25.36 14.69
N ILE A 412 9.52 -24.66 14.55
CA ILE A 412 10.74 -24.99 15.29
C ILE A 412 10.49 -24.82 16.80
N PRO A 413 10.63 -25.89 17.62
CA PRO A 413 10.44 -25.78 19.06
C PRO A 413 11.44 -24.79 19.69
N GLY A 414 10.96 -23.92 20.58
CA GLY A 414 11.80 -22.96 21.29
C GLY A 414 12.30 -21.77 20.47
N ALA A 415 11.84 -21.59 19.23
CA ALA A 415 12.18 -20.41 18.45
C ALA A 415 11.67 -19.12 19.12
N PRO A 416 12.50 -18.05 19.22
CA PRO A 416 12.10 -16.81 19.88
C PRO A 416 11.23 -15.96 18.96
N LEU A 417 9.93 -16.30 18.88
CA LEU A 417 9.00 -15.74 17.90
C LEU A 417 8.85 -14.21 18.01
N GLY A 418 8.84 -13.66 19.23
CA GLY A 418 8.82 -12.21 19.47
C GLY A 418 10.03 -11.50 18.86
N LEU A 419 11.24 -11.99 19.14
CA LEU A 419 12.49 -11.42 18.60
C LEU A 419 12.58 -11.54 17.08
N ILE A 420 12.10 -12.65 16.50
CA ILE A 420 12.01 -12.79 15.04
C ILE A 420 11.10 -11.69 14.48
N THR A 421 9.93 -11.50 15.08
CA THR A 421 8.95 -10.50 14.63
C THR A 421 9.53 -9.08 14.69
N GLU A 422 10.11 -8.68 15.83
CA GLU A 422 10.73 -7.37 16.02
C GLU A 422 11.90 -7.14 15.04
N GLY A 423 12.76 -8.15 14.85
CA GLY A 423 13.88 -8.07 13.90
C GLY A 423 13.43 -7.88 12.45
N VAL A 424 12.32 -8.52 12.04
CA VAL A 424 11.74 -8.33 10.70
C VAL A 424 11.17 -6.92 10.53
N GLN A 425 10.50 -6.36 11.53
CA GLN A 425 9.97 -5.00 11.44
C GLN A 425 11.08 -3.94 11.42
N ALA A 426 12.13 -4.13 12.22
CA ALA A 426 13.32 -3.28 12.15
C ALA A 426 14.01 -3.37 10.77
N LEU A 427 14.06 -4.57 10.16
CA LEU A 427 14.57 -4.77 8.81
C LEU A 427 13.71 -4.02 7.77
N ALA A 428 12.38 -4.10 7.88
CA ALA A 428 11.48 -3.35 7.01
C ALA A 428 11.76 -1.84 7.05
N GLY A 429 11.96 -1.29 8.25
CA GLY A 429 12.30 0.12 8.46
C GLY A 429 13.66 0.51 7.88
N LEU A 430 14.65 -0.39 7.97
CA LEU A 430 15.98 -0.22 7.37
C LEU A 430 15.95 -0.24 5.83
N LEU A 431 15.11 -1.08 5.22
CA LEU A 431 15.03 -1.27 3.78
C LEU A 431 14.16 -0.20 3.08
N LEU A 432 13.17 0.35 3.78
CA LEU A 432 12.23 1.34 3.27
C LEU A 432 12.88 2.54 2.54
N PRO A 433 13.95 3.19 3.06
CA PRO A 433 14.60 4.28 2.33
C PRO A 433 14.99 3.92 0.91
N SER A 434 15.43 2.68 0.67
CA SER A 434 15.89 2.26 -0.65
C SER A 434 14.74 2.19 -1.66
N ALA A 435 13.62 1.59 -1.28
CA ALA A 435 12.43 1.49 -2.11
C ALA A 435 11.82 2.89 -2.37
N SER A 436 11.81 3.74 -1.33
CA SER A 436 11.34 5.13 -1.44
C SER A 436 12.21 5.98 -2.38
N VAL A 437 13.54 5.77 -2.39
CA VAL A 437 14.45 6.46 -3.31
C VAL A 437 14.16 6.08 -4.76
N PHE A 438 14.00 4.80 -5.07
CA PHE A 438 13.64 4.37 -6.44
C PHE A 438 12.31 4.94 -6.89
N LEU A 439 11.30 4.91 -6.01
CA LEU A 439 10.00 5.50 -6.27
C LEU A 439 10.11 7.01 -6.56
N LEU A 440 10.88 7.74 -5.76
CA LEU A 440 11.10 9.16 -5.97
C LEU A 440 11.83 9.45 -7.29
N LEU A 441 12.84 8.66 -7.65
CA LEU A 441 13.56 8.80 -8.91
C LEU A 441 12.64 8.56 -10.11
N LEU A 442 11.84 7.50 -10.09
CA LEU A 442 10.85 7.20 -11.14
C LEU A 442 9.78 8.30 -11.23
N CYS A 443 9.32 8.82 -10.09
CA CYS A 443 8.32 9.87 -10.06
C CYS A 443 8.82 11.25 -10.52
N ASN A 444 10.13 11.42 -10.63
CA ASN A 444 10.77 12.62 -11.18
C ASN A 444 11.20 12.44 -12.64
N ASP A 445 11.07 11.25 -13.21
CA ASP A 445 11.51 10.95 -14.57
C ASP A 445 10.45 11.38 -15.60
N PRO A 446 10.72 12.41 -16.43
CA PRO A 446 9.76 12.88 -17.43
C PRO A 446 9.49 11.87 -18.55
N GLU A 447 10.41 10.92 -18.80
CA GLU A 447 10.20 9.86 -19.79
C GLU A 447 9.14 8.84 -19.27
N VAL A 448 9.07 8.65 -17.95
CA VAL A 448 8.15 7.70 -17.30
C VAL A 448 6.79 8.34 -17.01
N LEU A 449 6.78 9.52 -16.38
CA LEU A 449 5.53 10.17 -15.94
C LEU A 449 5.09 11.37 -16.78
N GLY A 450 5.94 11.90 -17.65
CA GLY A 450 5.62 13.07 -18.49
C GLY A 450 5.00 14.21 -17.69
N PRO A 451 3.74 14.63 -17.95
CA PRO A 451 3.08 15.72 -17.23
C PRO A 451 2.69 15.40 -15.79
N TRP A 452 2.85 14.14 -15.35
CA TRP A 452 2.53 13.64 -14.01
C TRP A 452 3.73 13.61 -13.07
N VAL A 453 4.91 14.10 -13.49
CA VAL A 453 6.08 14.21 -12.61
C VAL A 453 5.79 15.01 -11.34
N ASN A 454 6.56 14.71 -10.30
CA ASN A 454 6.49 15.38 -9.01
C ASN A 454 6.63 16.91 -9.14
N ARG A 455 5.70 17.62 -8.50
CA ARG A 455 5.85 19.08 -8.32
C ARG A 455 6.96 19.35 -7.32
N ARG A 456 7.58 20.53 -7.41
CA ARG A 456 8.68 20.95 -6.52
C ARG A 456 8.36 20.81 -5.02
N ARG A 457 7.13 21.10 -4.60
CA ARG A 457 6.68 20.97 -3.20
C ARG A 457 6.62 19.51 -2.76
N LEU A 458 5.97 18.65 -3.55
CA LEU A 458 5.88 17.21 -3.28
C LEU A 458 7.27 16.56 -3.27
N ASN A 459 8.15 16.96 -4.19
CA ASN A 459 9.53 16.50 -4.20
C ASN A 459 10.34 16.96 -2.97
N ALA A 460 10.07 18.16 -2.44
CA ALA A 460 10.74 18.63 -1.22
C ALA A 460 10.28 17.82 -0.01
N LEU A 461 8.98 17.55 0.09
CA LEU A 461 8.41 16.74 1.17
C LEU A 461 8.88 15.28 1.10
N ALA A 462 8.84 14.65 -0.08
CA ALA A 462 9.34 13.28 -0.27
C ALA A 462 10.86 13.17 0.03
N ALA A 463 11.65 14.17 -0.35
CA ALA A 463 13.08 14.20 -0.02
C ALA A 463 13.32 14.36 1.49
N LEU A 464 12.52 15.17 2.18
CA LEU A 464 12.57 15.30 3.64
C LEU A 464 12.24 13.96 4.32
N ILE A 465 11.16 13.31 3.89
CA ILE A 465 10.77 11.98 4.38
C ILE A 465 11.93 10.99 4.23
N ILE A 466 12.47 10.83 3.02
CA ILE A 466 13.60 9.92 2.78
C ILE A 466 14.82 10.28 3.63
N ALA A 467 15.11 11.56 3.81
CA ALA A 467 16.24 12.00 4.63
C ALA A 467 16.05 11.66 6.12
N VAL A 468 14.84 11.82 6.66
CA VAL A 468 14.51 11.41 8.02
C VAL A 468 14.59 9.89 8.17
N LEU A 469 14.11 9.11 7.19
CA LEU A 469 14.19 7.65 7.23
C LEU A 469 15.65 7.16 7.18
N LEU A 470 16.49 7.76 6.34
CA LEU A 470 17.94 7.48 6.30
C LEU A 470 18.63 7.90 7.61
N MET A 471 18.19 9.01 8.22
CA MET A 471 18.70 9.46 9.51
C MET A 471 18.42 8.43 10.61
N LEU A 472 17.15 8.01 10.74
CA LEU A 472 16.73 7.00 11.72
C LEU A 472 17.48 5.68 11.53
N SER A 473 17.61 5.22 10.29
CA SER A 473 18.36 4.00 10.03
C SER A 473 19.87 4.15 10.30
N GLY A 474 20.47 5.30 9.99
CA GLY A 474 21.84 5.60 10.38
C GLY A 474 22.05 5.56 11.89
N MET A 475 21.08 6.06 12.68
CA MET A 475 21.10 5.97 14.13
C MET A 475 21.02 4.52 14.62
N LEU A 476 20.19 3.68 13.99
CA LEU A 476 20.14 2.24 14.29
C LEU A 476 21.49 1.55 14.04
N MET A 477 22.17 1.88 12.94
CA MET A 477 23.49 1.31 12.63
C MET A 477 24.52 1.70 13.68
N VAL A 478 24.58 2.97 14.07
CA VAL A 478 25.54 3.47 15.06
C VAL A 478 25.27 2.84 16.42
N THR A 479 24.02 2.81 16.88
CA THR A 479 23.65 2.20 18.18
C THR A 479 23.85 0.68 18.19
N THR A 480 23.79 0.03 17.03
CA THR A 480 24.10 -1.40 16.89
C THR A 480 25.61 -1.67 16.99
N LEU A 481 26.43 -0.85 16.33
CA LEU A 481 27.89 -0.93 16.39
C LEU A 481 28.44 -0.52 17.76
N PHE A 482 27.88 0.53 18.34
CA PHE A 482 28.34 1.16 19.56
C PHE A 482 27.16 1.30 20.56
N PRO A 483 26.80 0.23 21.28
CA PRO A 483 25.65 0.23 22.19
C PRO A 483 25.76 1.23 23.35
N ALA A 484 26.98 1.64 23.70
CA ALA A 484 27.24 2.60 24.79
C ALA A 484 27.13 4.07 24.36
N VAL A 485 26.85 4.36 23.08
CA VAL A 485 26.71 5.75 22.60
C VAL A 485 25.43 6.34 23.16
N ASP A 486 25.55 7.56 23.69
CA ASP A 486 24.40 8.37 24.11
C ASP A 486 23.50 8.65 22.90
N VAL A 487 22.32 8.03 22.92
CA VAL A 487 21.30 8.13 21.88
C VAL A 487 20.77 9.56 21.76
N THR A 488 20.67 10.31 22.86
CA THR A 488 20.20 11.71 22.82
C THR A 488 21.22 12.59 22.11
N ALA A 489 22.50 12.45 22.45
CA ALA A 489 23.59 13.14 21.76
C ALA A 489 23.61 12.75 20.27
N LEU A 490 23.51 11.46 19.97
CA LEU A 490 23.48 10.95 18.60
C LEU A 490 22.31 11.56 17.80
N THR A 491 21.11 11.59 18.38
CA THR A 491 19.92 12.20 17.77
C THR A 491 20.16 13.67 17.45
N LEU A 492 20.79 14.41 18.36
CA LEU A 492 21.13 15.82 18.16
C LEU A 492 22.13 15.99 17.02
N TRP A 493 23.22 15.20 17.01
CA TRP A 493 24.23 15.25 15.94
C TRP A 493 23.63 14.97 14.56
N PHE A 494 22.81 13.92 14.44
CA PHE A 494 22.12 13.58 13.21
C PHE A 494 21.12 14.65 12.77
N SER A 495 20.39 15.24 13.72
CA SER A 495 19.44 16.33 13.46
C SER A 495 20.15 17.60 12.96
N ILE A 496 21.28 17.98 13.57
CA ILE A 496 22.10 19.10 13.14
C ILE A 496 22.69 18.83 11.74
N ALA A 497 23.21 17.63 11.50
CA ALA A 497 23.74 17.24 10.20
C ALA A 497 22.64 17.30 9.11
N LEU A 498 21.45 16.78 9.40
CA LEU A 498 20.31 16.83 8.50
C LEU A 498 19.91 18.28 8.19
N ALA A 499 19.78 19.13 9.21
CA ALA A 499 19.48 20.56 9.04
C ALA A 499 20.55 21.28 8.21
N GLY A 500 21.84 20.98 8.46
CA GLY A 500 22.97 21.49 7.68
C GLY A 500 22.90 21.06 6.21
N CYS A 501 22.61 19.80 5.93
CA CYS A 501 22.46 19.31 4.55
C CYS A 501 21.26 19.95 3.84
N LEU A 502 20.12 20.09 4.52
CA LEU A 502 18.91 20.71 3.97
C LEU A 502 19.12 22.20 3.67
N THR A 503 19.76 22.94 4.58
CA THR A 503 20.09 24.36 4.39
C THR A 503 21.10 24.55 3.26
N ALA A 504 22.16 23.74 3.20
CA ALA A 504 23.13 23.77 2.10
C ALA A 504 22.47 23.45 0.75
N ALA A 505 21.59 22.45 0.69
CA ALA A 505 20.85 22.10 -0.52
C ALA A 505 19.89 23.22 -0.96
N ALA A 506 19.23 23.89 -0.01
CA ALA A 506 18.39 25.05 -0.27
C ALA A 506 19.21 26.24 -0.79
N ALA A 507 20.35 26.55 -0.15
CA ALA A 507 21.27 27.61 -0.56
C ALA A 507 21.83 27.36 -1.96
N LEU A 508 22.31 26.15 -2.24
CA LEU A 508 22.77 25.75 -3.58
C LEU A 508 21.66 25.86 -4.62
N ARG A 509 20.42 25.49 -4.28
CA ARG A 509 19.27 25.67 -5.16
C ARG A 509 19.00 27.14 -5.45
N ILE A 510 19.04 28.00 -4.44
CA ILE A 510 18.82 29.44 -4.60
C ILE A 510 19.95 30.06 -5.43
N ALA A 511 21.22 29.73 -5.12
CA ALA A 511 22.39 30.21 -5.85
C ALA A 511 22.39 29.76 -7.33
N ARG A 512 21.85 28.58 -7.62
CA ARG A 512 21.69 28.06 -9.00
C ARG A 512 20.44 28.58 -9.72
N ARG A 513 19.52 29.30 -9.06
CA ARG A 513 18.40 30.00 -9.73
C ARG A 513 18.92 31.27 -10.42
N ARG A 514 19.74 31.10 -11.46
CA ARG A 514 20.20 32.19 -12.32
C ARG A 514 19.45 32.28 -13.65
N ALA A 515 18.48 31.41 -13.90
CA ALA A 515 17.66 31.43 -15.11
C ALA A 515 16.16 31.40 -14.77
N PRO A 516 15.32 32.20 -15.44
CA PRO A 516 13.86 32.08 -15.32
C PRO A 516 13.44 30.65 -15.70
N PRO A 517 12.44 30.07 -15.00
CA PRO A 517 11.95 28.74 -15.35
C PRO A 517 11.49 28.76 -16.81
N ARG A 518 12.03 27.85 -17.64
CA ARG A 518 11.52 27.65 -19.00
C ARG A 518 10.01 27.41 -18.90
N PRO A 519 9.16 28.14 -19.67
CA PRO A 519 7.73 27.89 -19.67
C PRO A 519 7.48 26.45 -20.11
N VAL A 520 7.04 25.62 -19.18
CA VAL A 520 6.62 24.25 -19.49
C VAL A 520 5.27 24.38 -20.18
N PRO A 521 5.08 23.83 -21.40
CA PRO A 521 3.79 23.87 -22.07
C PRO A 521 2.72 23.27 -21.15
N VAL A 522 1.72 24.08 -20.79
CA VAL A 522 0.60 23.61 -19.97
C VAL A 522 -0.28 22.76 -20.87
N LEU A 523 -0.10 21.44 -20.80
CA LEU A 523 -0.98 20.51 -21.50
C LEU A 523 -2.43 20.73 -21.03
N PRO A 524 -3.40 20.84 -21.95
CA PRO A 524 -4.81 20.89 -21.60
C PRO A 524 -5.18 19.73 -20.67
N ARG A 525 -6.07 19.98 -19.70
CA ARG A 525 -6.42 18.99 -18.66
C ARG A 525 -6.86 17.65 -19.26
N ALA A 526 -7.63 17.68 -20.35
CA ALA A 526 -8.07 16.46 -21.03
C ALA A 526 -6.90 15.64 -21.59
N GLU A 527 -5.91 16.29 -22.20
CA GLU A 527 -4.71 15.63 -22.72
C GLU A 527 -3.85 15.06 -21.60
N LYS A 528 -3.74 15.77 -20.48
CA LYS A 528 -3.04 15.28 -19.30
C LYS A 528 -3.70 14.03 -18.71
N LEU A 529 -5.02 14.01 -18.57
CA LEU A 529 -5.78 12.85 -18.05
C LEU A 529 -5.75 11.65 -19.00
N ALA A 530 -5.60 11.91 -20.31
CA ALA A 530 -5.42 10.88 -21.33
C ALA A 530 -3.98 10.37 -21.47
N TRP A 531 -3.00 11.06 -20.87
CA TRP A 531 -1.58 10.71 -21.02
C TRP A 531 -1.26 9.32 -20.47
N ARG A 532 -0.38 8.59 -21.17
CA ARG A 532 0.20 7.32 -20.75
C ARG A 532 1.68 7.30 -21.09
N MET A 533 2.42 6.51 -20.32
CA MET A 533 3.81 6.21 -20.63
C MET A 533 3.90 5.58 -22.04
N PRO A 534 4.82 6.07 -22.88
CA PRO A 534 5.15 5.41 -24.15
C PRO A 534 5.67 3.98 -23.93
N PRO A 535 5.58 3.08 -24.93
CA PRO A 535 6.15 1.74 -24.85
C PRO A 535 7.60 1.72 -24.34
N LEU A 536 7.94 0.74 -23.50
CA LEU A 536 9.25 0.64 -22.84
C LEU A 536 10.43 0.76 -23.82
N ALA A 537 10.30 0.15 -25.01
CA ALA A 537 11.31 0.18 -26.07
C ALA A 537 11.64 1.58 -26.61
N LEU A 538 10.75 2.56 -26.40
CA LEU A 538 10.94 3.95 -26.85
C LEU A 538 11.55 4.84 -25.77
N LEU A 539 11.72 4.33 -24.54
CA LEU A 539 12.24 5.13 -23.43
C LEU A 539 13.75 5.35 -23.57
N ARG A 540 14.19 6.59 -23.42
CA ARG A 540 15.62 6.93 -23.48
C ARG A 540 16.36 6.46 -22.23
N PRO A 541 17.60 5.95 -22.31
CA PRO A 541 18.36 5.52 -21.14
C PRO A 541 18.53 6.63 -20.09
N VAL A 542 18.50 6.26 -18.80
CA VAL A 542 18.70 7.20 -17.70
C VAL A 542 20.13 7.75 -17.70
N ARG A 543 20.27 9.08 -17.75
CA ARG A 543 21.57 9.75 -17.59
C ARG A 543 21.76 10.15 -16.13
N TRP A 544 22.57 9.36 -15.43
CA TRP A 544 22.90 9.63 -14.04
C TRP A 544 23.81 10.86 -13.91
N SER A 545 23.39 11.83 -13.09
CA SER A 545 24.30 12.90 -12.66
C SER A 545 25.37 12.34 -11.73
N PRO A 546 26.55 12.98 -11.61
CA PRO A 546 27.58 12.56 -10.65
C PRO A 546 27.05 12.44 -9.22
N GLY A 547 26.20 13.38 -8.79
CA GLY A 547 25.57 13.36 -7.46
C GLY A 547 24.60 12.18 -7.30
N THR A 548 23.82 11.84 -8.32
CA THR A 548 22.93 10.67 -8.27
C THR A 548 23.75 9.37 -8.22
N ARG A 549 24.84 9.26 -8.97
CA ARG A 549 25.75 8.09 -8.89
C ARG A 549 26.32 7.93 -7.49
N LEU A 550 26.85 9.00 -6.90
CA LEU A 550 27.36 9.00 -5.53
C LEU A 550 26.27 8.58 -4.54
N GLY A 551 25.07 9.15 -4.66
CA GLY A 551 23.93 8.80 -3.81
C GLY A 551 23.53 7.33 -3.89
N MET A 552 23.54 6.74 -5.09
CA MET A 552 23.26 5.30 -5.23
C MET A 552 24.37 4.42 -4.65
N THR A 553 25.64 4.80 -4.83
CA THR A 553 26.75 4.06 -4.22
C THR A 553 26.67 4.11 -2.69
N ALA A 554 26.34 5.29 -2.14
CA ALA A 554 26.11 5.45 -0.70
C ALA A 554 24.93 4.60 -0.22
N LEU A 555 23.80 4.62 -0.94
CA LEU A 555 22.63 3.81 -0.63
C LEU A 555 22.97 2.31 -0.62
N ARG A 556 23.76 1.84 -1.58
CA ARG A 556 24.22 0.44 -1.63
C ARG A 556 25.08 0.08 -0.42
N ALA A 557 26.06 0.92 -0.08
CA ALA A 557 26.93 0.69 1.08
C ALA A 557 26.12 0.65 2.39
N TYR A 558 25.19 1.59 2.53
CA TYR A 558 24.24 1.67 3.65
C TYR A 558 23.41 0.38 3.78
N LEU A 559 22.84 -0.15 2.69
CA LEU A 559 21.98 -1.34 2.78
C LEU A 559 22.76 -2.60 3.17
N ILE A 560 23.95 -2.79 2.58
CA ILE A 560 24.81 -3.94 2.91
C ILE A 560 25.23 -3.87 4.37
N LEU A 561 25.74 -2.71 4.81
CA LEU A 561 26.19 -2.52 6.18
C LEU A 561 25.03 -2.67 7.17
N GLY A 562 23.90 -2.03 6.88
CA GLY A 562 22.71 -2.08 7.71
C GLY A 562 22.18 -3.50 7.93
N ALA A 563 22.05 -4.28 6.85
CA ALA A 563 21.53 -5.64 6.93
C ALA A 563 22.46 -6.54 7.76
N LEU A 564 23.78 -6.41 7.57
CA LEU A 564 24.77 -7.14 8.37
C LEU A 564 24.71 -6.76 9.85
N LEU A 565 24.62 -5.46 10.16
CA LEU A 565 24.54 -4.98 11.53
C LEU A 565 23.25 -5.43 12.22
N LEU A 566 22.12 -5.38 11.53
CA LEU A 566 20.86 -5.84 12.08
C LEU A 566 20.92 -7.34 12.40
N LEU A 567 21.52 -8.15 11.53
CA LEU A 567 21.72 -9.58 11.80
C LEU A 567 22.56 -9.79 13.06
N VAL A 568 23.66 -9.03 13.22
CA VAL A 568 24.48 -9.06 14.45
C VAL A 568 23.66 -8.66 15.68
N LYS A 569 22.79 -7.64 15.58
CA LYS A 569 21.94 -7.19 16.67
C LYS A 569 20.94 -8.26 17.09
N VAL A 570 20.26 -8.88 16.13
CA VAL A 570 19.29 -9.96 16.38
C VAL A 570 19.97 -11.15 17.05
N ILE A 571 21.17 -11.55 16.58
CA ILE A 571 21.94 -12.63 17.21
C ILE A 571 22.34 -12.27 18.65
N ARG A 572 22.76 -11.02 18.90
CA ARG A 572 23.09 -10.56 20.26
C ARG A 572 21.88 -10.58 21.20
N LEU A 573 20.71 -10.16 20.72
CA LEU A 573 19.48 -10.16 21.50
C LEU A 573 18.94 -11.57 21.75
N GLY A 574 19.13 -12.50 20.82
CA GLY A 574 18.70 -13.90 20.96
C GLY A 574 19.68 -14.81 21.73
N GLY A 575 20.91 -14.35 21.98
CA GLY A 575 21.91 -15.08 22.78
C GLY A 575 22.04 -14.61 24.23
N ALA A 576 21.33 -13.56 24.61
CA ALA A 576 21.15 -13.08 25.98
C ALA A 576 19.87 -13.68 26.57
#